data_AF-A0A3S2B0Q1-F1
#
_entry.id   AF-A0A3S2B0Q1-F1
#
_cell.length_a   1.000
_cell.length_b   1.000
_cell.length_c   1.000
_cell.angle_alpha   90.00
_cell.angle_beta   90.00
_cell.angle_gamma   90.00
#
_symmetry.space_group_name_H-M   'P 1'
#
loop_
_entity.id
_entity.type
_entity.pdbx_description
1 polymer ?
#
loop_
_entity_poly.entity_id
_entity_poly.type
_entity_poly.pdbx_seq_one_letter_code
_entity_poly.pdbx_strand_id
1 'polypeptide(L)'
;LNRDGGERRLNVAVTRARQELIVFSGFTADQIDPNRTKAIGVQHLKTFLDFAERGAVALPAQERGSVGTLESPFEEAVAAELEKRGWTIVPQVGISGFRVDIGIRHPDLAGAYLAGVECDGATYHSSATARDRDKVREQVLRGLGWNIVRVWSTDWWFDLEGCTERLHASLAALLEESRRKQAEQQESEATIQWDMGHKVDPIDPLPAEEFASIGEPENLSLISEPELVAAPVATVEHPSAPGAVLPAAANSMRDSVPMGGLYRLTNLSAFTISPDHFYDFAYRGTLRTMVDAVIEQEGPLREDVLAQRIARAHGWLRTGNKIRERIDLHLRDFDRTDESSGSFLWKKGTVVDLLDYRMPFDALARRSIADIPIAELAAVVVANKDVLEQSDPALDLARMLGVERLAVISRSRLDEAIDRARRYLAST
;
A
#
# COMPACT_ATOMS: atom_id res chain seq x y z
N LEU A 1 -16.08 7.97 -17.48
CA LEU A 1 -16.27 7.65 -16.04
C LEU A 1 -17.46 6.72 -15.81
N ASN A 2 -18.57 6.89 -16.52
CA ASN A 2 -19.82 6.10 -16.36
C ASN A 2 -19.79 4.68 -16.96
N ARG A 3 -18.63 4.18 -17.41
CA ARG A 3 -18.46 2.84 -18.00
C ARG A 3 -17.42 2.07 -17.18
N ASP A 4 -17.40 0.75 -17.30
CA ASP A 4 -16.40 -0.10 -16.62
C ASP A 4 -14.96 0.34 -16.94
N GLY A 5 -14.09 0.28 -15.92
CA GLY A 5 -12.74 0.83 -15.99
C GLY A 5 -12.68 2.36 -15.91
N GLY A 6 -13.78 3.03 -15.57
CA GLY A 6 -13.83 4.47 -15.34
C GLY A 6 -12.97 4.90 -14.16
N GLU A 7 -12.91 4.08 -13.12
CA GLU A 7 -12.09 4.26 -11.93
C GLU A 7 -10.59 4.23 -12.24
N ARG A 8 -10.16 3.36 -13.17
CA ARG A 8 -8.76 3.31 -13.62
C ARG A 8 -8.37 4.55 -14.40
N ARG A 9 -9.27 5.05 -15.26
CA ARG A 9 -9.06 6.29 -16.03
C ARG A 9 -8.95 7.51 -15.12
N LEU A 10 -9.80 7.59 -14.08
CA LEU A 10 -9.69 8.63 -13.06
C LEU A 10 -8.36 8.56 -12.30
N ASN A 11 -7.98 7.37 -11.83
CA ASN A 11 -6.73 7.18 -11.11
C ASN A 11 -5.51 7.52 -11.95
N VAL A 12 -5.50 7.17 -13.24
CA VAL A 12 -4.42 7.56 -14.15
C VAL A 12 -4.41 9.07 -14.35
N ALA A 13 -5.56 9.73 -14.53
CA ALA A 13 -5.61 11.17 -14.69
C ALA A 13 -5.05 11.91 -13.45
N VAL A 14 -5.41 11.46 -12.25
CA VAL A 14 -4.95 12.04 -10.98
C VAL A 14 -3.47 11.77 -10.73
N THR A 15 -2.98 10.55 -10.99
CA THR A 15 -1.59 10.15 -10.66
C THR A 15 -0.54 10.59 -11.70
N ARG A 16 -0.95 11.23 -12.80
CA ARG A 16 -0.01 11.80 -13.79
C ARG A 16 0.58 13.15 -13.36
N ALA A 17 -0.08 13.85 -12.44
CA ALA A 17 0.45 15.09 -11.89
C ALA A 17 1.71 14.81 -11.05
N ARG A 18 2.80 15.53 -11.32
CA ARG A 18 4.10 15.35 -10.63
C ARG A 18 4.39 16.36 -9.53
N GLN A 19 3.74 17.53 -9.56
CA GLN A 19 3.99 18.62 -8.62
C GLN A 19 2.70 19.19 -8.05
N GLU A 20 1.77 19.59 -8.92
CA GLU A 20 0.52 20.22 -8.51
C GLU A 20 -0.62 19.74 -9.41
N LEU A 21 -1.83 19.67 -8.84
CA LEU A 21 -3.06 19.32 -9.55
C LEU A 21 -4.11 20.39 -9.24
N ILE A 22 -4.47 21.17 -10.27
CA ILE A 22 -5.52 22.19 -10.20
C ILE A 22 -6.78 21.64 -10.85
N VAL A 23 -7.89 21.61 -10.10
CA VAL A 23 -9.18 21.07 -10.57
C VAL A 23 -10.11 22.21 -10.93
N PHE A 24 -10.66 22.17 -12.15
CA PHE A 24 -11.78 23.01 -12.57
C PHE A 24 -12.99 22.13 -12.81
N SER A 25 -14.11 22.43 -12.15
CA SER A 25 -15.38 21.70 -12.32
C SER A 25 -16.53 22.67 -12.47
N GLY A 26 -17.46 22.36 -13.38
CA GLY A 26 -18.71 23.14 -13.56
C GLY A 26 -19.83 22.73 -12.59
N PHE A 27 -19.57 21.79 -11.70
CA PHE A 27 -20.51 21.27 -10.70
C PHE A 27 -19.77 20.82 -9.44
N THR A 28 -20.45 20.82 -8.30
CA THR A 28 -19.88 20.42 -7.01
C THR A 28 -20.15 18.95 -6.70
N ALA A 29 -19.47 18.39 -5.69
CA ALA A 29 -19.63 17.00 -5.30
C ALA A 29 -21.07 16.66 -4.86
N ASP A 30 -21.76 17.62 -4.24
CA ASP A 30 -23.15 17.47 -3.77
C ASP A 30 -24.16 17.37 -4.92
N GLN A 31 -23.81 17.87 -6.11
CA GLN A 31 -24.63 17.75 -7.32
C GLN A 31 -24.55 16.36 -7.95
N ILE A 32 -23.63 15.49 -7.49
CA ILE A 32 -23.53 14.11 -7.94
C ILE A 32 -24.38 13.21 -7.03
N ASP A 33 -25.49 12.74 -7.59
CA ASP A 33 -26.34 11.73 -6.96
C ASP A 33 -25.75 10.32 -7.13
N PRO A 34 -25.24 9.67 -6.06
CA PRO A 34 -24.66 8.35 -6.14
C PRO A 34 -25.70 7.24 -6.39
N ASN A 35 -26.98 7.49 -6.16
CA ASN A 35 -28.05 6.50 -6.34
C ASN A 35 -28.47 6.36 -7.80
N ARG A 36 -28.15 7.35 -8.65
CA ARG A 36 -28.49 7.34 -10.08
C ARG A 36 -27.54 6.49 -10.92
N THR A 37 -26.40 6.04 -10.39
CA THR A 37 -25.40 5.31 -11.17
C THR A 37 -24.56 4.36 -10.30
N LYS A 38 -24.45 3.09 -10.71
CA LYS A 38 -23.62 2.07 -10.03
C LYS A 38 -22.14 2.09 -10.42
N ALA A 39 -21.73 2.99 -11.33
CA ALA A 39 -20.37 3.04 -11.83
C ALA A 39 -19.41 3.57 -10.76
N ILE A 40 -18.42 2.73 -10.38
CA ILE A 40 -17.40 3.03 -9.36
C ILE A 40 -16.64 4.32 -9.68
N GLY A 41 -16.36 4.56 -10.97
CA GLY A 41 -15.66 5.79 -11.40
C GLY A 41 -16.42 7.09 -11.09
N VAL A 42 -17.75 7.06 -11.04
CA VAL A 42 -18.58 8.24 -10.68
C VAL A 42 -18.52 8.48 -9.17
N GLN A 43 -18.54 7.42 -8.38
CA GLN A 43 -18.37 7.50 -6.93
C GLN A 43 -17.00 8.08 -6.58
N HIS A 44 -15.93 7.61 -7.22
CA HIS A 44 -14.59 8.14 -6.99
C HIS A 44 -14.45 9.60 -7.44
N LEU A 45 -15.09 10.00 -8.55
CA LEU A 45 -15.10 11.41 -8.98
C LEU A 45 -15.77 12.30 -7.93
N LYS A 46 -16.91 11.86 -7.38
CA LYS A 46 -17.60 12.58 -6.30
C LYS A 46 -16.67 12.77 -5.09
N THR A 47 -16.03 11.71 -4.63
CA THR A 47 -15.08 11.77 -3.52
C THR A 47 -13.89 12.68 -3.83
N PHE A 48 -13.39 12.65 -5.06
CA PHE A 48 -12.27 13.47 -5.49
C PHE A 48 -12.61 14.97 -5.52
N LEU A 49 -13.80 15.33 -6.01
CA LEU A 49 -14.27 16.72 -6.01
C LEU A 49 -14.52 17.22 -4.59
N ASP A 50 -15.11 16.39 -3.74
CA ASP A 50 -15.35 16.72 -2.33
C ASP A 50 -14.03 16.97 -1.59
N PHE A 51 -13.02 16.14 -1.85
CA PHE A 51 -11.65 16.33 -1.36
C PHE A 51 -10.97 17.58 -1.94
N ALA A 52 -11.14 17.86 -3.23
CA ALA A 52 -10.56 19.04 -3.86
C ALA A 52 -11.15 20.35 -3.31
N GLU A 53 -12.42 20.35 -2.92
CA GLU A 53 -13.15 21.50 -2.40
C GLU A 53 -12.93 21.70 -0.88
N ARG A 54 -13.03 20.62 -0.10
CA ARG A 54 -13.02 20.68 1.38
C ARG A 54 -11.70 20.18 2.00
N GLY A 55 -10.75 19.73 1.19
CA GLY A 55 -9.46 19.22 1.63
C GLY A 55 -9.54 17.89 2.38
N ALA A 56 -8.54 17.59 3.21
CA ALA A 56 -8.47 16.35 4.00
C ALA A 56 -9.66 16.13 4.97
N VAL A 57 -10.43 17.20 5.24
CA VAL A 57 -11.67 17.19 6.03
C VAL A 57 -12.81 16.46 5.29
N ALA A 58 -12.70 16.21 3.99
CA ALA A 58 -13.69 15.47 3.18
C ALA A 58 -13.58 13.93 3.29
N LEU A 59 -12.41 13.42 3.70
CA LEU A 59 -12.14 11.98 3.79
C LEU A 59 -12.99 11.21 4.84
N PRO A 60 -13.47 11.80 5.95
CA PRO A 60 -14.34 11.12 6.91
C PRO A 60 -15.79 10.93 6.45
N ALA A 61 -16.22 11.60 5.38
CA ALA A 61 -17.64 11.76 5.04
C ALA A 61 -18.22 10.69 4.10
N GLN A 62 -17.51 9.57 3.86
CA GLN A 62 -18.14 8.42 3.21
C GLN A 62 -18.38 7.26 4.15
N GLU A 63 -19.64 6.81 4.09
CA GLU A 63 -20.25 5.61 4.62
C GLU A 63 -19.54 4.31 4.20
N ARG A 64 -18.26 4.16 4.53
CA ARG A 64 -17.82 2.88 5.04
C ARG A 64 -18.22 2.90 6.50
N GLY A 65 -19.42 2.42 6.78
CA GLY A 65 -19.76 2.04 8.15
C GLY A 65 -18.64 1.19 8.75
N SER A 66 -18.66 1.05 10.08
CA SER A 66 -17.73 0.26 10.90
C SER A 66 -16.79 -0.67 10.11
N VAL A 67 -15.48 -0.40 10.16
CA VAL A 67 -14.46 -1.21 9.47
C VAL A 67 -14.04 -2.42 10.32
N GLY A 68 -14.71 -2.64 11.45
CA GLY A 68 -14.46 -3.70 12.42
C GLY A 68 -15.31 -3.53 13.68
N THR A 69 -15.40 -4.59 14.48
CA THR A 69 -16.04 -4.54 15.80
C THR A 69 -15.16 -3.80 16.80
N LEU A 70 -15.71 -3.50 17.97
CA LEU A 70 -14.93 -3.05 19.13
C LEU A 70 -13.85 -4.12 19.44
N GLU A 71 -12.63 -3.69 19.72
CA GLU A 71 -11.46 -4.58 19.85
C GLU A 71 -11.14 -4.93 21.31
N SER A 72 -11.82 -4.28 22.28
CA SER A 72 -11.57 -4.42 23.71
C SER A 72 -12.86 -4.35 24.54
N PRO A 73 -12.98 -5.12 25.65
CA PRO A 73 -14.08 -4.99 26.60
C PRO A 73 -14.22 -3.57 27.19
N PHE A 74 -13.12 -2.82 27.25
CA PHE A 74 -13.15 -1.42 27.68
C PHE A 74 -13.86 -0.53 26.65
N GLU A 75 -13.58 -0.72 25.36
CA GLU A 75 -14.26 0.00 24.28
C GLU A 75 -15.76 -0.33 24.26
N GLU A 76 -16.12 -1.59 24.50
CA GLU A 76 -17.52 -2.03 24.66
C GLU A 76 -18.22 -1.32 25.81
N ALA A 77 -17.56 -1.18 26.96
CA ALA A 77 -18.13 -0.45 28.10
C ALA A 77 -18.33 1.04 27.79
N VAL A 78 -17.37 1.69 27.13
CA VAL A 78 -17.47 3.11 26.75
C VAL A 78 -18.57 3.32 25.70
N ALA A 79 -18.65 2.44 24.69
CA ALA A 79 -19.68 2.50 23.67
C ALA A 79 -21.09 2.37 24.27
N ALA A 80 -21.27 1.40 25.19
CA ALA A 80 -22.57 1.17 25.84
C ALA A 80 -23.05 2.40 26.64
N GLU A 81 -22.16 3.09 27.35
CA GLU A 81 -22.51 4.30 28.11
C GLU A 81 -22.84 5.50 27.19
N LEU A 82 -22.12 5.63 26.07
CA LEU A 82 -22.42 6.65 25.06
C LEU A 82 -23.79 6.42 24.41
N GLU A 83 -24.10 5.18 24.05
CA GLU A 83 -25.39 4.80 23.47
C GLU A 83 -26.54 5.03 24.47
N LYS A 84 -26.38 4.70 25.76
CA LYS A 84 -27.36 4.99 26.81
C LYS A 84 -27.70 6.48 26.91
N ARG A 85 -26.72 7.35 26.62
CA ARG A 85 -26.89 8.81 26.61
C ARG A 85 -27.41 9.36 25.28
N GLY A 86 -27.76 8.50 24.33
CA GLY A 86 -28.38 8.87 23.07
C GLY A 86 -27.40 9.22 21.94
N TRP A 87 -26.09 8.98 22.10
CA TRP A 87 -25.14 9.18 21.02
C TRP A 87 -25.20 8.01 20.02
N THR A 88 -25.16 8.34 18.73
CA THR A 88 -25.02 7.31 17.70
C THR A 88 -23.54 7.08 17.42
N ILE A 89 -23.07 5.87 17.73
CA ILE A 89 -21.66 5.51 17.63
C ILE A 89 -21.40 4.60 16.42
N VAL A 90 -20.17 4.63 15.93
CA VAL A 90 -19.67 3.73 14.88
C VAL A 90 -18.27 3.26 15.30
N PRO A 91 -18.04 1.96 15.50
CA PRO A 91 -16.71 1.48 15.88
C PRO A 91 -15.75 1.50 14.68
N GLN A 92 -14.46 1.68 14.97
CA GLN A 92 -13.34 1.51 14.02
C GLN A 92 -13.50 2.32 12.72
N VAL A 93 -13.59 3.65 12.84
CA VAL A 93 -13.80 4.57 11.70
C VAL A 93 -12.46 5.08 11.17
N GLY A 94 -12.20 4.91 9.87
CA GLY A 94 -10.99 5.41 9.20
C GLY A 94 -10.53 4.55 8.03
N ILE A 95 -9.34 4.85 7.49
CA ILE A 95 -8.73 4.10 6.38
C ILE A 95 -7.31 3.67 6.75
N SER A 96 -6.93 2.45 6.33
CA SER A 96 -5.60 1.88 6.62
C SER A 96 -5.31 1.78 8.13
N GLY A 97 -4.10 2.12 8.58
CA GLY A 97 -3.67 2.08 9.99
C GLY A 97 -4.02 3.32 10.82
N PHE A 98 -4.72 4.30 10.26
CA PHE A 98 -5.18 5.50 10.97
C PHE A 98 -6.69 5.40 11.16
N ARG A 99 -7.10 4.92 12.34
CA ARG A 99 -8.50 4.69 12.71
C ARG A 99 -8.80 5.38 14.02
N VAL A 100 -10.06 5.70 14.21
CA VAL A 100 -10.62 6.10 15.49
C VAL A 100 -11.34 4.88 16.07
N ASP A 101 -11.15 4.62 17.36
CA ASP A 101 -11.71 3.44 18.02
C ASP A 101 -13.25 3.52 18.02
N ILE A 102 -13.82 4.69 18.35
CA ILE A 102 -15.26 4.95 18.29
C ILE A 102 -15.53 6.31 17.64
N GLY A 103 -16.19 6.34 16.49
CA GLY A 103 -16.67 7.57 15.84
C GLY A 103 -18.07 7.96 16.32
N ILE A 104 -18.26 9.22 16.70
CA ILE A 104 -19.56 9.78 17.10
C ILE A 104 -20.19 10.47 15.89
N ARG A 105 -21.36 10.01 15.44
CA ARG A 105 -22.08 10.66 14.34
C ARG A 105 -22.62 12.01 14.76
N HIS A 106 -22.63 12.95 13.81
CA HIS A 106 -23.24 14.24 14.02
C HIS A 106 -24.77 14.12 13.99
N PRO A 107 -25.51 14.55 15.04
CA PRO A 107 -26.97 14.44 15.07
C PRO A 107 -27.67 15.25 13.97
N ASP A 108 -27.17 16.46 13.70
CA ASP A 108 -27.83 17.40 12.77
C ASP A 108 -27.30 17.33 11.32
N LEU A 109 -26.21 16.59 11.07
CA LEU A 109 -25.56 16.51 9.75
C LEU A 109 -25.51 15.06 9.29
N ALA A 110 -26.33 14.72 8.30
CA ALA A 110 -26.35 13.39 7.72
C ALA A 110 -24.99 13.05 7.09
N GLY A 111 -24.41 11.92 7.49
CA GLY A 111 -23.14 11.41 6.95
C GLY A 111 -21.87 12.02 7.56
N ALA A 112 -21.99 12.97 8.48
CA ALA A 112 -20.84 13.58 9.16
C ALA A 112 -20.56 12.96 10.53
N TYR A 113 -19.30 13.04 10.97
CA TYR A 113 -18.88 12.69 12.32
C TYR A 113 -18.64 13.97 13.14
N LEU A 114 -19.13 13.99 14.37
CA LEU A 114 -18.91 15.07 15.32
C LEU A 114 -17.51 14.97 15.94
N ALA A 115 -17.14 13.76 16.37
CA ALA A 115 -15.92 13.51 17.11
C ALA A 115 -15.47 12.06 16.96
N GLY A 116 -14.19 11.83 17.25
CA GLY A 116 -13.63 10.51 17.45
C GLY A 116 -13.24 10.31 18.91
N VAL A 117 -13.61 9.18 19.49
CA VAL A 117 -13.24 8.78 20.84
C VAL A 117 -12.11 7.76 20.75
N GLU A 118 -11.00 8.05 21.42
CA GLU A 118 -9.86 7.14 21.57
C GLU A 118 -9.86 6.53 22.97
N CYS A 119 -9.82 5.21 23.04
CA CYS A 119 -9.77 4.43 24.27
C CYS A 119 -8.35 3.92 24.46
N ASP A 120 -7.71 4.16 25.61
CA ASP A 120 -6.40 3.54 25.84
C ASP A 120 -6.53 2.02 26.10
N GLY A 121 -5.69 1.25 25.43
CA GLY A 121 -5.60 -0.19 25.66
C GLY A 121 -4.58 -0.46 26.76
N ALA A 122 -5.00 -0.58 28.03
CA ALA A 122 -4.09 -0.85 29.15
C ALA A 122 -3.26 -2.15 29.02
N THR A 123 -3.56 -3.02 28.06
CA THR A 123 -2.76 -4.24 27.78
C THR A 123 -1.66 -4.04 26.72
N TYR A 124 -1.56 -2.87 26.06
CA TYR A 124 -0.70 -2.70 24.87
C TYR A 124 0.28 -1.51 24.90
N HIS A 125 0.32 -0.71 25.98
CA HIS A 125 1.11 0.53 26.04
C HIS A 125 2.48 0.45 26.74
N SER A 126 3.04 -0.73 26.99
CA SER A 126 4.31 -0.85 27.76
C SER A 126 5.61 -0.58 26.98
N SER A 127 5.57 0.02 25.78
CA SER A 127 6.80 0.39 25.04
C SER A 127 7.04 1.90 24.96
N ALA A 128 8.30 2.31 25.13
CA ALA A 128 8.72 3.71 25.07
C ALA A 128 8.41 4.39 23.72
N THR A 129 8.31 3.62 22.62
CA THR A 129 7.93 4.08 21.27
C THR A 129 6.42 4.10 21.01
N ALA A 130 5.58 3.72 21.97
CA ALA A 130 4.12 3.84 21.84
C ALA A 130 3.67 5.30 21.96
N ARG A 131 4.28 6.08 22.87
CA ARG A 131 3.87 7.47 23.13
C ARG A 131 4.11 8.41 21.95
N ASP A 132 5.24 8.25 21.25
CA ASP A 132 5.54 9.09 20.08
C ASP A 132 4.62 8.75 18.91
N ARG A 133 4.26 7.47 18.75
CA ARG A 133 3.29 7.04 17.72
C ARG A 133 1.87 7.46 18.05
N ASP A 134 1.45 7.44 19.31
CA ASP A 134 0.14 7.91 19.73
C ASP A 134 0.01 9.42 19.49
N LYS A 135 1.05 10.21 19.81
CA LYS A 135 1.08 11.65 19.52
C LYS A 135 1.00 11.93 18.02
N VAL A 136 1.77 11.19 17.21
CA VAL A 136 1.75 11.33 15.74
C VAL A 136 0.39 10.90 15.18
N ARG A 137 -0.21 9.82 15.69
CA ARG A 137 -1.52 9.34 15.26
C ARG A 137 -2.61 10.35 15.56
N GLU A 138 -2.66 10.85 16.79
CA GLU A 138 -3.62 11.89 17.19
C GLU A 138 -3.43 13.14 16.33
N GLN A 139 -2.19 13.57 16.11
CA GLN A 139 -1.88 14.73 15.26
C GLN A 139 -2.33 14.52 13.81
N VAL A 140 -2.14 13.32 13.25
CA VAL A 140 -2.62 12.97 11.91
C VAL A 140 -4.15 12.97 11.87
N LEU A 141 -4.83 12.35 12.84
CA LEU A 141 -6.29 12.31 12.90
C LEU A 141 -6.89 13.72 13.03
N ARG A 142 -6.31 14.56 13.89
CA ARG A 142 -6.68 15.98 13.98
C ARG A 142 -6.40 16.73 12.68
N GLY A 143 -5.28 16.44 12.01
CA GLY A 143 -4.95 16.98 10.69
C GLY A 143 -5.92 16.55 9.58
N LEU A 144 -6.59 15.40 9.74
CA LEU A 144 -7.68 14.93 8.88
C LEU A 144 -9.05 15.51 9.26
N GLY A 145 -9.10 16.43 10.22
CA GLY A 145 -10.33 17.12 10.65
C GLY A 145 -11.09 16.47 11.79
N TRP A 146 -10.53 15.45 12.47
CA TRP A 146 -11.19 14.84 13.62
C TRP A 146 -11.08 15.66 14.90
N ASN A 147 -12.20 15.84 15.59
CA ASN A 147 -12.20 16.23 16.99
C ASN A 147 -11.94 14.98 17.84
N ILE A 148 -10.72 14.82 18.36
CA ILE A 148 -10.36 13.64 19.18
C ILE A 148 -10.61 13.92 20.67
N VAL A 149 -11.38 13.03 21.31
CA VAL A 149 -11.65 13.00 22.76
C VAL A 149 -11.10 11.69 23.32
N ARG A 150 -10.24 11.76 24.34
CA ARG A 150 -9.55 10.58 24.88
C ARG A 150 -10.18 10.12 26.19
N VAL A 151 -10.31 8.80 26.34
CA VAL A 151 -10.79 8.13 27.56
C VAL A 151 -9.72 7.16 28.05
N TRP A 152 -9.31 7.34 29.32
CA TRP A 152 -8.32 6.48 29.97
C TRP A 152 -9.05 5.40 30.78
N SER A 153 -8.69 4.14 30.54
CA SER A 153 -9.19 2.92 31.17
C SER A 153 -8.91 2.91 32.66
N THR A 154 -7.79 3.48 33.10
CA THR A 154 -7.51 3.70 34.53
C THR A 154 -8.56 4.60 35.15
N ASP A 155 -8.79 5.78 34.55
CA ASP A 155 -9.76 6.75 35.08
C ASP A 155 -11.18 6.18 35.04
N TRP A 156 -11.53 5.48 33.96
CA TRP A 156 -12.80 4.81 33.80
C TRP A 156 -13.05 3.72 34.85
N TRP A 157 -12.00 2.97 35.22
CA TRP A 157 -12.11 1.92 36.23
C TRP A 157 -12.29 2.48 37.65
N PHE A 158 -11.66 3.61 37.96
CA PHE A 158 -11.75 4.25 39.28
C PHE A 158 -13.00 5.13 39.45
N ASP A 159 -13.44 5.81 38.39
CA ASP A 159 -14.58 6.73 38.40
C ASP A 159 -15.35 6.66 37.08
N LEU A 160 -16.17 5.62 36.92
CA LEU A 160 -16.97 5.42 35.72
C LEU A 160 -17.96 6.56 35.50
N GLU A 161 -18.69 6.96 36.54
CA GLU A 161 -19.76 7.96 36.43
C GLU A 161 -19.19 9.33 36.09
N GLY A 162 -18.15 9.80 36.79
CA GLY A 162 -17.50 11.08 36.50
C GLY A 162 -16.73 11.09 35.18
N CYS A 163 -16.15 9.96 34.76
CA CYS A 163 -15.55 9.86 33.42
C CYS A 163 -16.61 9.96 32.31
N THR A 164 -17.73 9.24 32.47
CA THR A 164 -18.83 9.26 31.51
C THR A 164 -19.47 10.65 31.41
N GLU A 165 -19.68 11.35 32.53
CA GLU A 165 -20.18 12.73 32.52
C GLU A 165 -19.24 13.68 31.79
N ARG A 166 -17.92 13.60 32.05
CA ARG A 166 -16.93 14.44 31.36
C ARG A 166 -16.88 14.18 29.85
N LEU A 167 -16.96 12.91 29.45
CA LEU A 167 -17.01 12.50 28.06
C LEU A 167 -18.27 13.07 27.38
N HIS A 168 -19.43 12.92 28.01
CA HIS A 168 -20.69 13.46 27.51
C HIS A 168 -20.65 14.99 27.37
N ALA A 169 -20.19 15.69 28.41
CA ALA A 169 -20.07 17.15 28.39
C ALA A 169 -19.13 17.64 27.27
N SER A 170 -18.03 16.92 27.03
CA SER A 170 -17.10 17.24 25.95
C SER A 170 -17.75 17.10 24.57
N LEU A 171 -18.51 16.03 24.34
CA LEU A 171 -19.25 15.83 23.09
C LEU A 171 -20.35 16.88 22.90
N ALA A 172 -21.08 17.22 23.96
CA ALA A 172 -22.10 18.27 23.92
C ALA A 172 -21.51 19.64 23.57
N ALA A 173 -20.35 19.99 24.14
CA ALA A 173 -19.65 21.23 23.82
C ALA A 173 -19.20 21.27 22.34
N LEU A 174 -18.69 20.16 21.80
CA LEU A 174 -18.32 20.06 20.38
C LEU A 174 -19.54 20.21 19.46
N LEU A 175 -20.70 19.67 19.86
CA LEU A 175 -21.93 19.80 19.09
C LEU A 175 -22.39 21.26 19.02
N GLU A 176 -22.33 21.97 20.14
CA GLU A 176 -22.72 23.38 20.20
C GLU A 176 -21.78 24.27 19.37
N GLU A 177 -20.47 24.00 19.43
CA GLU A 177 -19.49 24.68 18.59
C GLU A 177 -19.74 24.44 17.10
N SER A 178 -20.10 23.21 16.71
CA SER A 178 -20.45 22.86 15.34
C SER A 178 -21.68 23.64 14.87
N ARG A 179 -22.74 23.71 15.68
CA ARG A 179 -23.95 24.49 15.40
C ARG A 179 -23.68 25.98 15.25
N ARG A 180 -22.83 26.55 16.11
CA ARG A 180 -22.46 27.97 16.04
C ARG A 180 -21.74 28.30 14.72
N LYS A 181 -20.75 27.48 14.33
CA LYS A 181 -20.03 27.67 13.06
C LYS A 181 -20.93 27.59 11.83
N GLN A 182 -21.93 26.70 11.86
CA GLN A 182 -22.92 26.62 10.78
C GLN A 182 -23.79 27.87 10.69
N ALA A 183 -24.23 28.42 11.82
CA ALA A 183 -25.00 29.65 11.85
C ALA A 183 -24.18 30.83 11.29
N GLU A 184 -22.91 30.96 11.70
CA GLU A 184 -21.98 31.99 11.19
C GLU A 184 -21.72 31.83 9.67
N GLN A 185 -21.55 30.60 9.18
CA GLN A 185 -21.39 30.33 7.74
C GLN A 185 -22.64 30.69 6.93
N GLN A 186 -23.82 30.29 7.40
CA GLN A 186 -25.09 30.64 6.74
C GLN A 186 -25.34 32.14 6.73
N GLU A 187 -24.99 32.86 7.80
CA GLU A 187 -25.11 34.32 7.86
C GLU A 187 -24.11 35.00 6.91
N SER A 188 -22.89 34.46 6.78
CA SER A 188 -21.88 34.95 5.84
C SER A 188 -22.27 34.70 4.37
N GLU A 189 -22.81 33.52 4.04
CA GLU A 189 -23.28 33.17 2.70
C GLU A 189 -24.53 33.98 2.33
N ALA A 190 -25.46 34.17 3.26
CA ALA A 190 -26.62 35.05 3.06
C ALA A 190 -26.19 36.51 2.84
N THR A 191 -25.16 36.98 3.53
CA THR A 191 -24.61 38.35 3.36
C THR A 191 -23.92 38.51 2.00
N ILE A 192 -23.11 37.53 1.57
CA ILE A 192 -22.47 37.51 0.24
C ILE A 192 -23.54 37.44 -0.87
N GLN A 193 -24.61 36.68 -0.66
CA GLN A 193 -25.70 36.55 -1.63
C GLN A 193 -26.56 37.82 -1.76
N TRP A 194 -26.66 38.65 -0.71
CA TRP A 194 -27.31 39.96 -0.77
C TRP A 194 -26.45 41.04 -1.44
N ASP A 195 -25.11 40.95 -1.36
CA ASP A 195 -24.19 41.93 -1.93
C ASP A 195 -24.08 41.83 -3.48
N MET A 196 -24.45 40.69 -4.07
CA MET A 196 -24.54 40.48 -5.53
C MET A 196 -25.79 41.11 -6.18
N GLY A 197 -26.56 41.90 -5.43
CA GLY A 197 -27.86 42.45 -5.82
C GLY A 197 -27.89 43.95 -6.13
N HIS A 198 -26.94 44.50 -6.91
CA HIS A 198 -27.07 45.86 -7.46
C HIS A 198 -27.15 45.89 -9.00
N LYS A 199 -28.31 46.38 -9.46
CA LYS A 199 -28.85 46.63 -10.80
C LYS A 199 -27.84 46.74 -11.96
N VAL A 200 -28.00 45.86 -12.96
CA VAL A 200 -27.57 46.11 -14.34
C VAL A 200 -28.78 46.67 -15.10
N ASP A 201 -28.65 47.87 -15.67
CA ASP A 201 -29.70 48.49 -16.49
C ASP A 201 -29.96 47.66 -17.77
N PRO A 202 -31.21 47.64 -18.30
CA PRO A 202 -31.55 46.78 -19.43
C PRO A 202 -30.92 47.32 -20.72
N ILE A 203 -30.22 46.46 -21.45
CA ILE A 203 -29.70 46.73 -22.79
C ILE A 203 -30.80 46.42 -23.82
N ASP A 204 -31.12 47.38 -24.69
CA ASP A 204 -32.03 47.24 -25.83
C ASP A 204 -31.49 46.22 -26.86
N PRO A 205 -32.34 45.37 -27.46
CA PRO A 205 -31.90 44.38 -28.44
C PRO A 205 -31.69 45.02 -29.82
N LEU A 206 -30.52 44.79 -30.42
CA LEU A 206 -30.23 45.07 -31.83
C LEU A 206 -30.02 43.77 -32.62
N PRO A 207 -30.23 43.79 -33.96
CA PRO A 207 -30.73 42.66 -34.73
C PRO A 207 -29.65 41.74 -35.29
N ALA A 208 -30.07 40.53 -35.66
CA ALA A 208 -29.27 39.49 -36.28
C ALA A 208 -28.88 39.81 -37.73
N GLU A 209 -27.58 39.69 -38.03
CA GLU A 209 -26.86 39.49 -39.31
C GLU A 209 -25.39 39.93 -39.00
N GLU A 210 -24.28 39.26 -39.28
CA GLU A 210 -23.86 38.37 -40.36
C GLU A 210 -22.78 37.41 -39.81
N PHE A 211 -22.85 36.12 -40.15
CA PHE A 211 -21.69 35.20 -40.04
C PHE A 211 -21.04 35.09 -41.41
N ALA A 212 -19.81 35.58 -41.55
CA ALA A 212 -18.97 35.35 -42.72
C ALA A 212 -17.69 34.59 -42.31
N SER A 213 -17.53 33.43 -42.97
CA SER A 213 -16.42 32.48 -43.07
C SER A 213 -15.05 33.15 -43.35
N ILE A 214 -13.88 32.61 -42.95
CA ILE A 214 -13.04 31.57 -43.61
C ILE A 214 -11.82 31.33 -42.65
N GLY A 215 -11.23 30.16 -42.41
CA GLY A 215 -11.35 28.87 -43.09
C GLY A 215 -10.57 27.70 -42.42
N GLU A 216 -10.86 26.53 -42.96
CA GLU A 216 -10.29 25.16 -42.77
C GLU A 216 -9.14 24.88 -43.77
N PRO A 217 -8.52 23.67 -43.86
CA PRO A 217 -8.26 22.60 -42.87
C PRO A 217 -6.81 22.05 -42.96
N GLU A 218 -6.43 21.04 -42.13
CA GLU A 218 -5.95 19.76 -42.69
C GLU A 218 -5.95 18.57 -41.68
N ASN A 219 -6.71 17.57 -42.11
CA ASN A 219 -6.89 16.15 -41.81
C ASN A 219 -5.71 15.33 -41.23
N LEU A 220 -6.01 14.33 -40.37
CA LEU A 220 -5.40 12.99 -40.39
C LEU A 220 -6.24 11.96 -39.60
N SER A 221 -7.17 11.34 -40.34
CA SER A 221 -7.57 9.93 -40.39
C SER A 221 -7.38 8.97 -39.19
N LEU A 222 -8.51 8.33 -38.87
CA LEU A 222 -8.75 7.17 -37.99
C LEU A 222 -7.92 5.93 -38.33
N ILE A 223 -7.35 5.25 -37.31
CA ILE A 223 -6.96 3.84 -37.37
C ILE A 223 -7.36 3.11 -36.06
N SER A 224 -8.43 2.33 -36.20
CA SER A 224 -8.82 1.03 -35.59
C SER A 224 -8.37 0.63 -34.17
N GLU A 225 -9.39 0.26 -33.38
CA GLU A 225 -9.34 -0.52 -32.14
C GLU A 225 -8.66 -1.90 -32.33
N PRO A 226 -7.90 -2.41 -31.34
CA PRO A 226 -7.61 -3.83 -31.27
C PRO A 226 -8.71 -4.59 -30.51
N GLU A 227 -9.16 -5.62 -31.22
CA GLU A 227 -10.22 -6.60 -30.97
C GLU A 227 -10.04 -7.43 -29.68
N LEU A 228 -11.16 -7.65 -28.98
CA LEU A 228 -11.31 -8.60 -27.88
C LEU A 228 -11.32 -10.03 -28.43
N VAL A 229 -10.31 -10.84 -28.10
CA VAL A 229 -10.35 -12.29 -28.32
C VAL A 229 -10.47 -13.00 -26.98
N ALA A 230 -11.65 -13.59 -26.75
CA ALA A 230 -11.92 -14.49 -25.63
C ALA A 230 -11.27 -15.86 -25.89
N ALA A 231 -10.60 -16.42 -24.89
CA ALA A 231 -10.25 -17.84 -24.82
C ALA A 231 -10.99 -18.46 -23.61
N PRO A 232 -11.59 -19.65 -23.76
CA PRO A 232 -12.45 -20.25 -22.74
C PRO A 232 -11.63 -20.75 -21.54
N VAL A 233 -12.15 -20.50 -20.35
CA VAL A 233 -11.69 -21.09 -19.09
C VAL A 233 -12.14 -22.55 -19.09
N ALA A 234 -11.19 -23.48 -19.21
CA ALA A 234 -11.44 -24.89 -18.94
C ALA A 234 -11.43 -25.11 -17.42
N THR A 235 -12.58 -25.52 -16.92
CA THR A 235 -12.82 -26.04 -15.57
C THR A 235 -11.92 -27.26 -15.34
N VAL A 236 -11.14 -27.29 -14.26
CA VAL A 236 -10.41 -28.50 -13.83
C VAL A 236 -11.04 -29.00 -12.55
N GLU A 237 -11.83 -30.07 -12.71
CA GLU A 237 -12.24 -30.97 -11.64
C GLU A 237 -11.04 -31.72 -11.05
N HIS A 238 -11.09 -31.98 -9.75
CA HIS A 238 -10.24 -32.94 -9.07
C HIS A 238 -10.45 -34.35 -9.62
N PRO A 239 -9.38 -35.15 -9.71
CA PRO A 239 -9.50 -36.51 -9.19
C PRO A 239 -8.31 -37.01 -8.38
N SER A 240 -8.64 -38.01 -7.58
CA SER A 240 -7.90 -38.75 -6.57
C SER A 240 -6.61 -39.45 -7.05
N ALA A 241 -5.75 -39.75 -6.07
CA ALA A 241 -4.63 -40.70 -6.15
C ALA A 241 -5.07 -42.08 -6.68
N PRO A 242 -4.19 -42.95 -7.24
CA PRO A 242 -3.11 -43.61 -6.47
C PRO A 242 -1.81 -43.97 -7.25
N GLY A 243 -0.79 -44.42 -6.52
CA GLY A 243 0.14 -45.46 -7.02
C GLY A 243 1.53 -45.02 -7.47
N ALA A 244 2.54 -45.39 -6.68
CA ALA A 244 3.98 -45.35 -7.00
C ALA A 244 4.34 -46.26 -8.18
N VAL A 245 5.33 -45.86 -9.02
CA VAL A 245 6.40 -46.71 -9.61
C VAL A 245 7.51 -45.81 -10.21
N LEU A 246 8.77 -46.00 -9.80
CA LEU A 246 10.01 -45.71 -10.55
C LEU A 246 10.37 -46.98 -11.38
N PRO A 247 11.01 -46.93 -12.58
CA PRO A 247 12.41 -46.47 -12.67
C PRO A 247 12.89 -45.83 -14.01
N ALA A 248 14.12 -45.30 -13.90
CA ALA A 248 15.15 -44.89 -14.86
C ALA A 248 15.02 -45.25 -16.36
N ALA A 249 15.39 -44.30 -17.24
CA ALA A 249 16.66 -44.30 -17.97
C ALA A 249 16.81 -43.10 -18.94
N ALA A 250 18.04 -42.60 -18.99
CA ALA A 250 18.67 -41.64 -19.88
C ALA A 250 17.99 -41.28 -21.22
N ASN A 251 17.92 -39.97 -21.50
CA ASN A 251 18.51 -39.49 -22.74
C ASN A 251 19.14 -38.11 -22.58
N SER A 252 20.41 -38.05 -22.95
CA SER A 252 21.30 -36.90 -22.90
C SER A 252 21.00 -35.92 -24.03
N MET A 253 20.77 -34.65 -23.69
CA MET A 253 21.24 -33.54 -24.51
C MET A 253 22.08 -32.64 -23.63
N ARG A 254 23.36 -32.55 -24.02
CA ARG A 254 24.36 -31.65 -23.47
C ARG A 254 24.07 -30.28 -24.06
N ASP A 255 23.70 -29.32 -23.22
CA ASP A 255 24.09 -27.93 -23.42
C ASP A 255 24.86 -27.49 -22.18
N SER A 256 26.05 -26.98 -22.43
CA SER A 256 27.11 -26.67 -21.49
C SER A 256 26.69 -25.57 -20.50
N VAL A 257 26.54 -25.93 -19.22
CA VAL A 257 26.45 -25.00 -18.10
C VAL A 257 27.85 -24.79 -17.51
N PRO A 258 28.41 -23.57 -17.49
CA PRO A 258 29.62 -23.30 -16.70
C PRO A 258 29.26 -23.05 -15.23
N MET A 259 29.82 -23.91 -14.37
CA MET A 259 30.31 -23.70 -13.00
C MET A 259 29.72 -22.54 -12.18
N GLY A 260 28.66 -22.86 -11.44
CA GLY A 260 28.21 -22.15 -10.26
C GLY A 260 27.50 -23.14 -9.33
N GLY A 261 27.63 -22.98 -8.01
CA GLY A 261 26.96 -23.87 -7.04
C GLY A 261 25.44 -23.88 -7.19
N LEU A 262 24.78 -24.91 -6.64
CA LEU A 262 23.30 -24.97 -6.62
C LEU A 262 22.78 -24.07 -5.49
N TYR A 263 21.85 -23.16 -5.81
CA TYR A 263 21.11 -22.39 -4.81
C TYR A 263 20.08 -23.31 -4.13
N ARG A 264 20.18 -23.43 -2.81
CA ARG A 264 19.33 -24.29 -1.98
C ARG A 264 18.73 -23.46 -0.85
N LEU A 265 17.44 -23.66 -0.61
CA LEU A 265 16.74 -23.03 0.51
C LEU A 265 17.20 -23.63 1.83
N THR A 266 17.38 -22.77 2.84
CA THR A 266 17.68 -23.21 4.19
C THR A 266 16.49 -23.93 4.80
N ASN A 267 16.73 -25.12 5.34
CA ASN A 267 15.72 -25.86 6.07
C ASN A 267 15.63 -25.33 7.52
N LEU A 268 14.61 -24.52 7.78
CA LEU A 268 14.36 -23.93 9.11
C LEU A 268 13.56 -24.86 10.05
N SER A 269 13.15 -26.04 9.59
CA SER A 269 12.37 -27.01 10.37
C SER A 269 13.13 -27.58 11.58
N ALA A 270 14.46 -27.46 11.59
CA ALA A 270 15.31 -27.95 12.68
C ALA A 270 15.31 -27.04 13.93
N PHE A 271 14.71 -25.85 13.85
CA PHE A 271 14.65 -24.90 14.94
C PHE A 271 13.37 -25.07 15.77
N THR A 272 13.46 -24.84 17.08
CA THR A 272 12.27 -24.74 17.95
C THR A 272 11.58 -23.42 17.70
N ILE A 273 10.63 -23.41 16.76
CA ILE A 273 9.92 -22.22 16.33
C ILE A 273 8.71 -21.98 17.23
N SER A 274 8.68 -20.82 17.89
CA SER A 274 7.57 -20.40 18.74
C SER A 274 7.06 -19.03 18.29
N PRO A 275 5.98 -18.96 17.49
CA PRO A 275 5.44 -17.69 16.99
C PRO A 275 5.02 -16.72 18.10
N ASP A 276 4.48 -17.25 19.21
CA ASP A 276 4.01 -16.45 20.36
C ASP A 276 5.16 -15.74 21.08
N HIS A 277 6.34 -16.36 21.11
CA HIS A 277 7.54 -15.83 21.74
C HIS A 277 8.40 -14.98 20.80
N PHE A 278 8.00 -14.78 19.54
CA PHE A 278 8.82 -14.11 18.53
C PHE A 278 9.28 -12.71 18.95
N TYR A 279 8.44 -11.97 19.66
CA TYR A 279 8.73 -10.62 20.13
C TYR A 279 9.46 -10.60 21.48
N ASP A 280 9.55 -11.73 22.17
CA ASP A 280 10.15 -11.84 23.49
C ASP A 280 11.66 -11.69 23.43
N PHE A 281 12.23 -11.04 24.45
CA PHE A 281 13.67 -10.82 24.54
C PHE A 281 14.46 -12.14 24.52
N ALA A 282 13.95 -13.18 25.19
CA ALA A 282 14.59 -14.50 25.25
C ALA A 282 14.70 -15.18 23.86
N TYR A 283 13.77 -14.90 22.94
CA TYR A 283 13.73 -15.52 21.62
C TYR A 283 14.71 -14.89 20.61
N ARG A 284 15.37 -13.79 20.98
CA ARG A 284 16.41 -13.12 20.15
C ARG A 284 17.56 -14.04 19.77
N GLY A 285 17.94 -14.96 20.67
CA GLY A 285 18.99 -15.94 20.41
C GLY A 285 18.61 -16.86 19.25
N THR A 286 17.40 -17.44 19.31
CA THR A 286 16.86 -18.30 18.26
C THR A 286 16.76 -17.57 16.92
N LEU A 287 16.23 -16.34 16.92
CA LEU A 287 16.12 -15.54 15.70
C LEU A 287 17.48 -15.24 15.08
N ARG A 288 18.49 -14.91 15.90
CA ARG A 288 19.85 -14.72 15.41
C ARG A 288 20.39 -15.98 14.74
N THR A 289 20.25 -17.15 15.38
CA THR A 289 20.73 -18.42 14.80
C THR A 289 19.99 -18.78 13.51
N MET A 290 18.69 -18.46 13.41
CA MET A 290 17.94 -18.64 12.16
C MET A 290 18.44 -17.70 11.06
N VAL A 291 18.65 -16.42 11.36
CA VAL A 291 19.20 -15.42 10.41
C VAL A 291 20.58 -15.87 9.93
N ASP A 292 21.47 -16.25 10.85
CA ASP A 292 22.82 -16.72 10.55
C ASP A 292 22.77 -17.95 9.63
N ALA A 293 21.89 -18.92 9.90
CA ALA A 293 21.73 -20.12 9.07
C ALA A 293 21.17 -19.82 7.67
N VAL A 294 20.29 -18.82 7.52
CA VAL A 294 19.80 -18.42 6.19
C VAL A 294 20.90 -17.72 5.41
N ILE A 295 21.62 -16.77 6.02
CA ILE A 295 22.67 -16.02 5.31
C ILE A 295 23.87 -16.91 4.97
N GLU A 296 24.23 -17.87 5.83
CA GLU A 296 25.34 -18.80 5.57
C GLU A 296 25.07 -19.69 4.34
N GLN A 297 23.82 -20.08 4.13
CA GLN A 297 23.45 -21.02 3.08
C GLN A 297 22.93 -20.33 1.79
N GLU A 298 22.15 -19.25 1.93
CA GLU A 298 21.49 -18.55 0.82
C GLU A 298 22.18 -17.22 0.46
N GLY A 299 23.05 -16.68 1.32
CA GLY A 299 23.72 -15.40 1.10
C GLY A 299 24.58 -15.40 -0.16
N PRO A 300 24.63 -14.30 -0.94
CA PRO A 300 23.95 -13.03 -0.70
C PRO A 300 22.45 -13.07 -1.02
N LEU A 301 21.65 -12.41 -0.19
CA LEU A 301 20.18 -12.47 -0.22
C LEU A 301 19.57 -11.10 0.08
N ARG A 302 18.47 -10.73 -0.60
CA ARG A 302 17.74 -9.49 -0.31
C ARG A 302 17.11 -9.52 1.09
N GLU A 303 17.16 -8.40 1.81
CA GLU A 303 16.61 -8.26 3.17
C GLU A 303 15.13 -8.71 3.25
N ASP A 304 14.31 -8.32 2.27
CA ASP A 304 12.90 -8.71 2.22
C ASP A 304 12.72 -10.23 2.05
N VAL A 305 13.59 -10.89 1.28
CA VAL A 305 13.49 -12.34 1.09
C VAL A 305 13.85 -13.05 2.38
N LEU A 306 14.92 -12.63 3.06
CA LEU A 306 15.26 -13.13 4.40
C LEU A 306 14.08 -12.97 5.38
N ALA A 307 13.47 -11.79 5.42
CA ALA A 307 12.34 -11.52 6.28
C ALA A 307 11.11 -12.39 5.93
N GLN A 308 10.88 -12.66 4.65
CA GLN A 308 9.85 -13.60 4.20
C GLN A 308 10.16 -15.06 4.58
N ARG A 309 11.42 -15.51 4.49
CA ARG A 309 11.84 -16.86 4.91
C ARG A 309 11.55 -17.08 6.38
N ILE A 310 11.97 -16.13 7.22
CA ILE A 310 11.76 -16.18 8.67
C ILE A 310 10.27 -16.10 8.97
N ALA A 311 9.52 -15.18 8.37
CA ALA A 311 8.08 -15.05 8.63
C ALA A 311 7.30 -16.33 8.27
N ARG A 312 7.60 -16.93 7.11
CA ARG A 312 6.96 -18.20 6.68
C ARG A 312 7.32 -19.36 7.60
N ALA A 313 8.54 -19.42 8.11
CA ALA A 313 8.94 -20.43 9.09
C ALA A 313 8.10 -20.33 10.38
N HIS A 314 7.66 -19.12 10.75
CA HIS A 314 6.78 -18.87 11.91
C HIS A 314 5.28 -18.98 11.58
N GLY A 315 4.92 -19.49 10.40
CA GLY A 315 3.52 -19.69 9.99
C GLY A 315 2.81 -18.45 9.49
N TRP A 316 3.50 -17.32 9.31
CA TRP A 316 2.88 -16.09 8.81
C TRP A 316 2.90 -16.01 7.28
N LEU A 317 1.74 -15.74 6.69
CA LEU A 317 1.58 -15.53 5.25
C LEU A 317 2.08 -14.15 4.79
N ARG A 318 2.12 -13.15 5.68
CA ARG A 318 2.55 -11.79 5.38
C ARG A 318 3.66 -11.34 6.33
N THR A 319 4.70 -10.71 5.77
CA THR A 319 5.77 -10.07 6.54
C THR A 319 5.38 -8.63 6.85
N GLY A 320 4.84 -8.38 8.05
CA GLY A 320 4.53 -7.03 8.53
C GLY A 320 5.77 -6.25 8.98
N ASN A 321 5.64 -4.92 9.13
CA ASN A 321 6.76 -4.06 9.54
C ASN A 321 7.37 -4.45 10.89
N LYS A 322 6.55 -4.86 11.87
CA LYS A 322 7.04 -5.34 13.18
C LYS A 322 7.98 -6.55 13.06
N ILE A 323 7.68 -7.47 12.14
CA ILE A 323 8.51 -8.67 11.89
C ILE A 323 9.83 -8.24 11.24
N ARG A 324 9.77 -7.33 10.25
CA ARG A 324 10.98 -6.78 9.61
C ARG A 324 11.88 -6.06 10.60
N GLU A 325 11.34 -5.13 11.38
CA GLU A 325 12.08 -4.37 12.40
C GLU A 325 12.77 -5.31 13.39
N ARG A 326 12.08 -6.38 13.81
CA ARG A 326 12.65 -7.37 14.71
C ARG A 326 13.81 -8.13 14.10
N ILE A 327 13.70 -8.52 12.83
CA ILE A 327 14.75 -9.23 12.10
C ILE A 327 15.93 -8.29 11.85
N ASP A 328 15.70 -7.02 11.49
CA ASP A 328 16.74 -6.03 11.20
C ASP A 328 17.68 -5.77 12.39
N LEU A 329 17.18 -5.92 13.64
CA LEU A 329 18.03 -5.87 14.83
C LEU A 329 19.16 -6.91 14.82
N HIS A 330 19.00 -8.01 14.08
CA HIS A 330 19.97 -9.09 13.95
C HIS A 330 20.84 -8.96 12.69
N LEU A 331 20.61 -7.95 11.85
CA LEU A 331 21.30 -7.77 10.57
C LEU A 331 22.54 -6.86 10.65
N ARG A 332 22.94 -6.43 11.85
CA ARG A 332 24.05 -5.47 12.04
C ARG A 332 25.44 -6.08 11.83
N ASP A 333 25.56 -7.39 11.96
CA ASP A 333 26.83 -8.11 11.88
C ASP A 333 27.17 -8.55 10.43
N PHE A 334 26.31 -8.20 9.45
CA PHE A 334 26.42 -8.55 8.05
C PHE A 334 26.78 -7.35 7.18
N ASP A 335 27.50 -7.59 6.09
CA ASP A 335 27.81 -6.54 5.12
C ASP A 335 26.59 -6.33 4.20
N ARG A 336 26.45 -5.11 3.69
CA ARG A 336 25.30 -4.73 2.85
C ARG A 336 25.77 -4.12 1.54
N THR A 337 25.06 -4.43 0.46
CA THR A 337 25.18 -3.73 -0.81
C THR A 337 23.82 -3.19 -1.22
N ASP A 338 23.72 -1.89 -1.43
CA ASP A 338 22.50 -1.25 -1.89
C ASP A 338 22.43 -1.28 -3.41
N GLU A 339 21.36 -1.86 -3.94
CA GLU A 339 21.12 -2.03 -5.36
C GLU A 339 19.74 -1.46 -5.75
N SER A 340 19.49 -1.29 -7.05
CA SER A 340 18.23 -0.76 -7.58
C SER A 340 16.96 -1.51 -7.13
N SER A 341 17.07 -2.80 -6.79
CA SER A 341 15.94 -3.62 -6.32
C SER A 341 15.81 -3.73 -4.80
N GLY A 342 16.75 -3.16 -4.04
CA GLY A 342 16.79 -3.21 -2.58
C GLY A 342 18.18 -3.53 -2.03
N SER A 343 18.26 -3.65 -0.70
CA SER A 343 19.51 -3.97 0.00
C SER A 343 19.74 -5.48 0.06
N PHE A 344 20.96 -5.90 -0.27
CA PHE A 344 21.41 -7.29 -0.23
C PHE A 344 22.36 -7.51 0.95
N LEU A 345 22.11 -8.58 1.68
CA LEU A 345 22.91 -8.99 2.84
C LEU A 345 23.98 -9.99 2.42
N TRP A 346 25.20 -9.75 2.87
CA TRP A 346 26.38 -10.55 2.63
C TRP A 346 26.97 -11.03 3.95
N LYS A 347 27.65 -12.18 3.89
CA LYS A 347 28.51 -12.59 4.99
C LYS A 347 29.64 -11.58 5.14
N LYS A 348 30.03 -11.28 6.38
CA LYS A 348 31.07 -10.32 6.68
C LYS A 348 32.38 -10.64 5.94
N GLY A 349 32.89 -9.68 5.19
CA GLY A 349 34.11 -9.77 4.38
C GLY A 349 33.96 -10.55 3.07
N THR A 350 32.74 -10.88 2.63
CA THR A 350 32.49 -11.66 1.40
C THR A 350 31.94 -10.84 0.24
N VAL A 351 31.83 -9.52 0.40
CA VAL A 351 31.39 -8.63 -0.68
C VAL A 351 32.40 -8.68 -1.82
N VAL A 352 31.94 -9.11 -2.99
CA VAL A 352 32.75 -9.23 -4.21
C VAL A 352 32.03 -8.58 -5.39
N ASP A 353 32.81 -8.15 -6.39
CA ASP A 353 32.25 -7.49 -7.58
C ASP A 353 31.56 -8.45 -8.54
N LEU A 354 32.03 -9.70 -8.59
CA LEU A 354 31.44 -10.79 -9.34
C LEU A 354 31.30 -12.00 -8.42
N LEU A 355 30.15 -12.64 -8.48
CA LEU A 355 29.86 -13.87 -7.75
C LEU A 355 29.29 -14.88 -8.72
N ASP A 356 29.82 -16.11 -8.75
CA ASP A 356 29.31 -17.14 -9.66
C ASP A 356 27.81 -17.36 -9.47
N TYR A 357 27.08 -17.35 -10.59
CA TYR A 357 25.62 -17.47 -10.55
C TYR A 357 25.18 -18.83 -10.05
N ARG A 358 24.31 -18.82 -9.03
CA ARG A 358 23.82 -20.05 -8.42
C ARG A 358 22.49 -20.48 -9.03
N MET A 359 22.50 -21.58 -9.78
CA MET A 359 21.30 -22.16 -10.40
C MET A 359 20.35 -22.72 -9.33
N PRO A 360 19.03 -22.54 -9.47
CA PRO A 360 18.07 -23.08 -8.50
C PRO A 360 18.09 -24.60 -8.49
N PHE A 361 18.15 -25.21 -7.30
CA PHE A 361 18.13 -26.67 -7.15
C PHE A 361 16.80 -27.30 -7.52
N ASP A 362 15.69 -26.63 -7.20
CA ASP A 362 14.32 -27.07 -7.48
C ASP A 362 13.43 -25.87 -7.89
N ALA A 363 12.16 -26.15 -8.18
CA ALA A 363 11.20 -25.11 -8.56
C ALA A 363 10.92 -24.10 -7.42
N LEU A 364 11.10 -24.49 -6.15
CA LEU A 364 10.86 -23.64 -4.98
C LEU A 364 12.04 -22.69 -4.71
N ALA A 365 13.25 -23.10 -5.07
CA ALA A 365 14.49 -22.34 -4.98
C ALA A 365 14.64 -21.32 -6.13
N ARG A 366 13.65 -21.23 -7.04
CA ARG A 366 13.67 -20.25 -8.12
C ARG A 366 13.56 -18.83 -7.57
N ARG A 367 14.57 -18.01 -7.87
CA ARG A 367 14.64 -16.59 -7.48
C ARG A 367 14.10 -15.71 -8.59
N SER A 368 13.40 -14.63 -8.23
CA SER A 368 13.07 -13.59 -9.22
C SER A 368 14.33 -12.78 -9.57
N ILE A 369 14.35 -12.11 -10.72
CA ILE A 369 15.49 -11.26 -11.12
C ILE A 369 15.79 -10.18 -10.06
N ALA A 370 14.77 -9.68 -9.36
CA ALA A 370 14.92 -8.71 -8.28
C ALA A 370 15.51 -9.30 -7.00
N ASP A 371 15.52 -10.63 -6.84
CA ASP A 371 16.06 -11.33 -5.66
C ASP A 371 17.49 -11.86 -5.89
N ILE A 372 18.02 -11.74 -7.11
CA ILE A 372 19.39 -12.17 -7.47
C ILE A 372 20.29 -10.93 -7.40
N PRO A 373 21.41 -10.94 -6.64
CA PRO A 373 22.31 -9.79 -6.53
C PRO A 373 22.94 -9.45 -7.88
N ILE A 374 23.28 -8.17 -8.09
CA ILE A 374 23.90 -7.72 -9.35
C ILE A 374 25.25 -8.41 -9.58
N ALA A 375 26.00 -8.73 -8.52
CA ALA A 375 27.25 -9.48 -8.63
C ALA A 375 27.07 -10.86 -9.31
N GLU A 376 25.94 -11.54 -9.04
CA GLU A 376 25.60 -12.81 -9.71
C GLU A 376 25.14 -12.58 -11.15
N LEU A 377 24.28 -11.58 -11.38
CA LEU A 377 23.79 -11.27 -12.73
C LEU A 377 24.93 -10.84 -13.66
N ALA A 378 25.85 -10.02 -13.16
CA ALA A 378 27.03 -9.58 -13.90
C ALA A 378 27.97 -10.76 -14.21
N ALA A 379 28.12 -11.72 -13.30
CA ALA A 379 28.92 -12.92 -13.55
C ALA A 379 28.36 -13.76 -14.70
N VAL A 380 27.02 -13.87 -14.82
CA VAL A 380 26.39 -14.54 -15.98
C VAL A 380 26.76 -13.84 -17.29
N VAL A 381 26.74 -12.51 -17.32
CA VAL A 381 27.12 -11.74 -18.52
C VAL A 381 28.60 -11.91 -18.85
N VAL A 382 29.49 -11.87 -17.84
CA VAL A 382 30.93 -12.08 -18.03
C VAL A 382 31.23 -13.49 -18.54
N ALA A 383 30.50 -14.50 -18.06
CA ALA A 383 30.62 -15.88 -18.52
C ALA A 383 30.07 -16.09 -19.94
N ASN A 384 29.10 -15.28 -20.38
CA ASN A 384 28.43 -15.37 -21.68
C ASN A 384 28.60 -14.07 -22.46
N LYS A 385 29.84 -13.76 -22.86
CA LYS A 385 30.19 -12.49 -23.53
C LYS A 385 29.39 -12.24 -24.80
N ASP A 386 28.97 -13.31 -25.48
CA ASP A 386 28.17 -13.27 -26.71
C ASP A 386 26.83 -12.53 -26.52
N VAL A 387 26.30 -12.48 -25.29
CA VAL A 387 25.07 -11.73 -24.96
C VAL A 387 25.25 -10.23 -25.21
N LEU A 388 26.46 -9.69 -25.05
CA LEU A 388 26.74 -8.27 -25.26
C LEU A 388 26.66 -7.85 -26.74
N GLU A 389 26.77 -8.82 -27.65
CA GLU A 389 26.73 -8.60 -29.11
C GLU A 389 25.32 -8.76 -29.70
N GLN A 390 24.36 -9.22 -28.89
CA GLN A 390 22.98 -9.41 -29.33
C GLN A 390 22.24 -8.09 -29.51
N SER A 391 21.17 -8.13 -30.32
CA SER A 391 20.32 -6.96 -30.56
C SER A 391 19.56 -6.49 -29.31
N ASP A 392 19.20 -7.42 -28.41
CA ASP A 392 18.60 -7.11 -27.09
C ASP A 392 19.26 -7.94 -25.97
N PRO A 393 20.42 -7.51 -25.45
CA PRO A 393 21.18 -8.22 -24.44
C PRO A 393 20.39 -8.51 -23.16
N ALA A 394 19.49 -7.61 -22.76
CA ALA A 394 18.67 -7.78 -21.56
C ALA A 394 17.63 -8.90 -21.73
N LEU A 395 17.05 -9.05 -22.91
CA LEU A 395 16.09 -10.11 -23.19
C LEU A 395 16.76 -11.49 -23.23
N ASP A 396 17.94 -11.59 -23.85
CA ASP A 396 18.66 -12.86 -23.92
C ASP A 396 19.22 -13.28 -22.55
N LEU A 397 19.71 -12.32 -21.75
CA LEU A 397 20.06 -12.59 -20.35
C LEU A 397 18.85 -13.09 -19.54
N ALA A 398 17.67 -12.50 -19.74
CA ALA A 398 16.45 -12.96 -19.07
C ALA A 398 16.06 -14.40 -19.46
N ARG A 399 16.21 -14.76 -20.74
CA ARG A 399 15.98 -16.13 -21.22
C ARG A 399 16.94 -17.12 -20.59
N MET A 400 18.22 -16.77 -20.45
CA MET A 400 19.21 -17.60 -19.74
C MET A 400 18.85 -17.83 -18.27
N LEU A 401 18.21 -16.85 -17.63
CA LEU A 401 17.67 -16.95 -16.27
C LEU A 401 16.27 -17.62 -16.21
N GLY A 402 15.78 -18.12 -17.36
CA GLY A 402 14.51 -18.82 -17.52
C GLY A 402 13.27 -17.93 -17.54
N VAL A 403 13.41 -16.61 -17.68
CA VAL A 403 12.29 -15.66 -17.70
C VAL A 403 11.86 -15.40 -19.15
N GLU A 404 10.66 -15.86 -19.51
CA GLU A 404 10.13 -15.72 -20.89
C GLU A 404 9.56 -14.34 -21.18
N ARG A 405 9.01 -13.64 -20.18
CA ARG A 405 8.39 -12.32 -20.33
C ARG A 405 9.08 -11.30 -19.43
N LEU A 406 9.66 -10.28 -20.04
CA LEU A 406 10.43 -9.26 -19.34
C LEU A 406 9.54 -8.10 -18.90
N ALA A 407 9.40 -7.89 -17.59
CA ALA A 407 8.79 -6.68 -17.05
C ALA A 407 9.79 -5.50 -17.09
N VAL A 408 9.29 -4.27 -17.17
CA VAL A 408 10.12 -3.04 -17.23
C VAL A 408 11.10 -2.93 -16.06
N ILE A 409 10.66 -3.29 -14.85
CA ILE A 409 11.50 -3.28 -13.63
C ILE A 409 12.65 -4.29 -13.74
N SER A 410 12.36 -5.49 -14.26
CA SER A 410 13.38 -6.52 -14.48
C SER A 410 14.37 -6.11 -15.56
N ARG A 411 13.93 -5.41 -16.61
CA ARG A 411 14.80 -4.90 -17.69
C ARG A 411 15.86 -3.95 -17.16
N SER A 412 15.45 -2.90 -16.43
CA SER A 412 16.37 -1.92 -15.86
C SER A 412 17.47 -2.55 -15.00
N ARG A 413 17.15 -3.65 -14.31
CA ARG A 413 18.09 -4.36 -13.46
C ARG A 413 19.09 -5.21 -14.25
N LEU A 414 18.64 -5.83 -15.34
CA LEU A 414 19.53 -6.56 -16.24
C LEU A 414 20.47 -5.59 -16.97
N ASP A 415 19.98 -4.42 -17.35
CA ASP A 415 20.82 -3.35 -17.94
C ASP A 415 21.93 -2.92 -16.96
N GLU A 416 21.60 -2.73 -15.68
CA GLU A 416 22.59 -2.41 -14.64
C GLU A 416 23.66 -3.50 -14.47
N ALA A 417 23.25 -4.77 -14.53
CA ALA A 417 24.17 -5.91 -14.49
C ALA A 417 25.08 -5.96 -15.72
N ILE A 418 24.54 -5.68 -16.91
CA ILE A 418 25.31 -5.59 -18.16
C ILE A 418 26.34 -4.45 -18.07
N ASP A 419 25.96 -3.29 -17.56
CA ASP A 419 26.88 -2.16 -17.40
C ASP A 419 27.98 -2.43 -16.36
N ARG A 420 27.68 -3.19 -15.30
CA ARG A 420 28.69 -3.66 -14.35
C ARG A 420 29.65 -4.65 -15.00
N ALA A 421 29.12 -5.62 -15.76
CA ALA A 421 29.93 -6.60 -16.49
C ALA A 421 30.85 -5.94 -17.54
N ARG A 422 30.35 -4.95 -18.29
CA ARG A 422 31.15 -4.16 -19.25
C ARG A 422 32.30 -3.44 -18.57
N ARG A 423 32.04 -2.79 -17.42
CA ARG A 423 33.09 -2.12 -16.64
C ARG A 423 34.15 -3.11 -16.16
N TYR A 424 33.73 -4.28 -15.68
CA TYR A 424 34.66 -5.33 -15.24
C TYR A 424 35.54 -5.85 -16.37
N LEU A 425 34.95 -6.11 -17.55
CA LEU A 425 35.66 -6.54 -18.75
C LEU A 425 36.59 -5.47 -19.33
N ALA A 426 36.32 -4.19 -19.07
CA ALA A 426 37.20 -3.10 -19.47
C ALA A 426 38.37 -2.88 -18.50
N SER A 427 38.24 -3.32 -17.25
CA SER A 427 39.28 -3.23 -16.20
C SER A 427 40.18 -4.46 -16.08
N THR A 428 39.83 -5.55 -16.76
CA THR A 428 40.57 -6.83 -16.79
C THR A 428 41.21 -6.99 -18.17
#